data_AF-A0A7K0HS67-F1
#
_entry.id   AF-A0A7K0HS67-F1
#
_cell.length_a   1.000
_cell.length_b   1.000
_cell.length_c   1.000
_cell.angle_alpha   90.00
_cell.angle_beta   90.00
_cell.angle_gamma   90.00
#
_symmetry.space_group_name_H-M   'P 1'
#
loop_
_entity.id
_entity.type
_entity.pdbx_description
1 polymer ?
#
loop_
_entity_poly.entity_id
_entity_poly.type
_entity_poly.pdbx_seq_one_letter_code
_entity_poly.pdbx_strand_id
1 'polypeptide(L)' 'RVPSHSYDIVIGPIVNDSVGFQIRRLTSGLIDMDKFLEELKYMKGVTMQYLFGTEKSIRYLTKVSGL' A
#
# COMPACT_ATOMS: atom_id res chain seq x y z
N ARG A 1 1.98 9.36 18.72
CA ARG A 1 0.87 9.18 17.75
C ARG A 1 -0.18 8.31 18.43
N VAL A 2 -1.46 8.70 18.38
CA VAL A 2 -2.57 7.85 18.85
C VAL A 2 -2.95 6.89 17.72
N PRO A 3 -3.08 5.57 17.96
CA PRO A 3 -3.54 4.63 16.94
C PRO A 3 -4.95 4.98 16.44
N SER A 4 -5.18 4.89 15.13
CA SER A 4 -6.51 5.10 14.53
C SER A 4 -7.48 3.95 14.87
N HIS A 5 -6.95 2.79 15.26
CA HIS A 5 -7.70 1.58 15.59
C HIS A 5 -6.98 0.77 16.68
N SER A 6 -7.67 -0.22 17.25
CA SER A 6 -7.14 -1.15 18.25
C SER A 6 -6.77 -2.53 17.70
N TYR A 7 -6.82 -2.73 16.37
CA TYR A 7 -6.43 -4.01 15.76
C TYR A 7 -4.92 -4.26 15.81
N ASP A 8 -4.56 -5.51 16.13
CA ASP A 8 -3.17 -6.00 16.17
C ASP A 8 -2.56 -6.18 14.76
N ILE A 9 -3.38 -6.54 13.77
CA ILE A 9 -2.97 -6.74 12.37
C ILE A 9 -3.94 -5.98 11.46
N VAL A 10 -3.40 -5.26 10.50
CA VAL A 10 -4.18 -4.62 9.43
C VAL A 10 -3.73 -5.16 8.09
N ILE A 11 -4.69 -5.55 7.26
CA ILE A 11 -4.46 -6.04 5.92
C ILE A 11 -5.19 -5.10 4.98
N GLY A 12 -4.49 -4.60 3.98
CA GLY A 12 -5.12 -3.69 3.04
C GLY A 12 -4.41 -3.61 1.70
N PRO A 13 -5.14 -3.16 0.67
CA PRO A 13 -4.55 -2.83 -0.60
C PRO A 13 -3.56 -1.68 -0.39
N ILE A 14 -2.29 -1.92 -0.68
CA ILE A 14 -1.34 -0.84 -0.86
C ILE A 14 -1.11 -0.64 -2.35
N VAL A 15 -1.19 0.64 -2.65
CA VAL A 15 -0.91 1.32 -3.89
C VAL A 15 0.56 1.02 -4.25
N ASN A 16 0.80 0.27 -5.32
CA ASN A 16 2.14 -0.13 -5.76
C ASN A 16 3.03 1.08 -6.13
N ASP A 17 4.36 0.90 -6.21
CA ASP A 17 5.32 1.99 -6.47
C ASP A 17 5.02 2.79 -7.75
N SER A 18 4.35 2.17 -8.73
CA SER A 18 3.88 2.85 -9.95
C SER A 18 2.91 3.98 -9.67
N VAL A 19 2.15 3.95 -8.57
CA VAL A 19 1.23 5.05 -8.26
C VAL A 19 1.97 6.26 -7.71
N GLY A 20 3.05 6.04 -6.95
CA GLY A 20 3.92 7.13 -6.50
C GLY A 20 4.50 7.90 -7.68
N PHE A 21 4.87 7.19 -8.76
CA PHE A 21 5.28 7.79 -10.02
C PHE A 21 4.16 8.61 -10.66
N GLN A 22 2.93 8.11 -10.69
CA GLN A 22 1.78 8.84 -11.25
C GLN A 22 1.43 10.09 -10.44
N ILE A 23 1.49 10.02 -9.10
CA ILE A 23 1.31 11.18 -8.22
C ILE A 23 2.37 12.24 -8.51
N ARG A 24 3.63 11.83 -8.72
CA ARG A 24 4.72 12.76 -9.06
C ARG A 24 4.52 13.43 -10.41
N ARG A 25 4.01 12.71 -11.42
CA ARG A 25 3.65 13.29 -12.73
C ARG A 25 2.51 14.30 -12.61
N LEU A 26 1.48 13.98 -11.84
CA LEU A 26 0.37 14.89 -11.59
C LEU A 26 0.83 16.17 -10.87
N THR A 27 1.57 16.01 -9.76
CA THR A 27 2.06 17.14 -8.96
C THR A 27 3.10 18.00 -9.66
N SER A 28 3.81 17.46 -10.66
CA SER A 28 4.72 18.23 -11.53
C SER A 28 4.02 18.87 -12.74
N GLY A 29 2.71 18.65 -12.93
CA GLY A 29 1.94 19.16 -14.07
C GLY A 29 2.21 18.42 -15.38
N LEU A 30 2.87 17.26 -15.33
CA LEU A 30 3.20 16.41 -16.48
C LEU A 30 1.97 15.68 -17.04
N ILE A 31 0.96 15.46 -16.19
CA ILE A 31 -0.37 14.96 -16.53
C ILE A 31 -1.42 15.74 -15.75
N ASP A 32 -2.64 15.82 -16.28
CA ASP A 32 -3.79 16.36 -15.58
C ASP A 32 -4.50 15.28 -14.73
N MET A 33 -5.52 15.72 -13.97
CA MET A 33 -6.31 14.85 -13.11
C MET A 33 -7.06 13.76 -13.88
N ASP A 34 -7.56 14.07 -15.07
CA ASP A 34 -8.34 13.13 -15.87
C ASP A 34 -7.44 11.99 -16.38
N LYS A 35 -6.25 12.33 -16.88
CA LYS A 35 -5.23 11.38 -17.31
C LYS A 35 -4.69 10.55 -16.15
N PHE A 36 -4.48 11.19 -15.00
CA PHE A 36 -4.10 10.49 -13.77
C PHE A 36 -5.14 9.43 -13.38
N LEU A 37 -6.43 9.78 -13.36
CA LEU A 37 -7.51 8.84 -12.99
C LEU A 37 -7.69 7.71 -14.00
N GLU A 38 -7.56 7.99 -15.30
CA GLU A 38 -7.58 6.97 -16.34
C GLU A 38 -6.46 5.94 -16.12
N GLU A 39 -5.22 6.41 -16.00
CA GLU A 39 -4.06 5.53 -15.82
C GLU A 39 -4.11 4.79 -14.47
N LEU A 40 -4.64 5.42 -13.41
CA LEU A 40 -4.84 4.80 -12.10
C LEU A 40 -5.77 3.59 -12.16
N LYS A 41 -6.87 3.68 -12.93
CA LYS A 41 -7.84 2.58 -13.10
C LYS A 41 -7.25 1.34 -13.77
N TYR A 42 -6.22 1.52 -14.60
CA TYR A 42 -5.57 0.43 -15.34
C TYR A 42 -4.34 -0.14 -14.63
N MET A 43 -3.97 0.37 -13.45
CA MET A 43 -2.88 -0.21 -12.67
C MET A 43 -3.29 -1.59 -12.18
N LYS A 44 -2.75 -2.61 -12.86
CA LYS A 44 -2.88 -4.00 -12.44
C LYS A 44 -1.98 -4.27 -11.24
N GLY A 45 -2.45 -5.10 -10.31
CA GLY A 45 -1.69 -5.50 -9.14
C GLY A 45 -1.99 -4.61 -7.94
N VAL A 46 -3.14 -4.85 -7.31
CA VAL A 46 -3.34 -4.45 -5.92
C VAL A 46 -2.41 -5.35 -5.09
N THR A 47 -1.34 -4.77 -4.54
CA THR A 47 -0.48 -5.50 -3.63
C THR A 47 -1.14 -5.46 -2.26
N MET A 48 -1.50 -6.62 -1.73
CA MET A 48 -1.94 -6.71 -0.34
C MET A 48 -0.73 -6.59 0.58
N GLN A 49 -0.78 -5.63 1.50
CA GLN A 49 0.26 -5.46 2.51
C GLN A 49 -0.32 -5.72 3.89
N TYR A 50 0.54 -6.26 4.75
CA TYR A 50 0.23 -6.63 6.12
C TYR A 50 1.01 -5.71 7.06
N LEU A 51 0.30 -5.05 7.97
CA LEU A 51 0.88 -4.30 9.08
C LEU A 51 0.70 -5.11 10.37
N PHE A 52 1.80 -5.41 11.05
CA PHE A 52 1.84 -6.03 12.38
C PHE A 52 2.06 -4.94 13.42
N GLY A 53 0.97 -4.47 14.04
CA GLY A 53 0.95 -3.25 14.85
C GLY A 53 1.41 -3.44 16.30
N THR A 54 1.54 -4.68 16.78
CA THR A 54 1.92 -5.00 18.16
C THR A 54 2.96 -6.11 18.24
N GLU A 55 3.78 -6.11 19.30
CA GLU A 55 4.74 -7.20 19.56
C GLU A 55 4.07 -8.58 19.62
N LYS A 56 2.85 -8.64 20.18
CA LYS A 56 2.06 -9.86 20.24
C LYS A 56 1.83 -10.43 18.84
N SER A 57 1.43 -9.60 17.87
CA SER A 57 1.17 -10.04 16.50
C SER A 57 2.42 -10.60 15.80
N ILE A 58 3.60 -10.03 16.08
CA ILE A 58 4.88 -10.47 15.51
C ILE A 58 5.28 -11.85 16.03
N ARG A 59 4.97 -12.17 17.30
CA ARG A 59 5.30 -13.48 17.91
C ARG A 59 4.59 -14.66 17.25
N TYR A 60 3.51 -14.41 16.51
CA TYR A 60 2.79 -15.45 15.75
C TYR A 60 3.35 -15.67 14.33
N LEU A 61 4.37 -14.90 13.91
CA LEU A 61 5.02 -15.10 12.63
C LEU A 61 5.98 -16.28 12.68
N THR A 62 5.80 -17.23 11.76
CA THR A 62 6.73 -18.34 11.55
C THR A 62 7.48 -18.10 10.24
N LYS A 63 8.81 -18.09 10.30
CA LYS A 63 9.63 -18.03 9.10
C LYS A 63 9.41 -19.31 8.28
N VAL A 64 8.98 -19.16 7.03
CA VAL A 64 8.93 -20.27 6.08
C VAL A 64 10.35 -20.50 5.56
N SER A 65 10.93 -21.67 5.85
CA SER A 65 12.20 -22.10 5.25
C SER A 65 11.91 -22.85 3.95
N GLY A 66 12.20 -22.25 2.80
CA GLY A 66 12.16 -22.95 1.51
C GLY A 66 11.35 -22.25 0.41
N LEU A 67 11.66 -20.99 0.12
CA LEU A 67 11.26 -20.31 -1.13
C LEU A 67 12.53 -19.95 -1.91
#